data_AF-A0A6F8TI83-F1
#
_entry.id   AF-A0A6F8TI83-F1
#
_cell.length_a   1.000
_cell.length_b   1.000
_cell.length_c   1.000
_cell.angle_alpha   90.00
_cell.angle_beta   90.00
_cell.angle_gamma   90.00
#
_symmetry.space_group_name_H-M   'P 1'
#
loop_
_entity.id
_entity.type
_entity.pdbx_description
1 polymer ?
#
loop_
_entity_poly.entity_id
_entity_poly.type
_entity_poly.pdbx_seq_one_letter_code
_entity_poly.pdbx_strand_id
1 'polypeptide(L)'
;MSLKTQGTINIAAKNNLILRTDTSLLTKKDIDVQTDIGNLYAKSLNVSSSEGKVSILGNGNVNLETQNDGWYTLKNRINAKNGIILGSKGENAITKINTVDLKSTDGNVLLLSGGDLTLDGNNGYTTGMKAAVASGFINAKDVTLWSKTGVLDISSGVINASNGGISIRAGNNAQVHDIDLNSTKNIEINSDKDLILERTNTRANQHIALSSKGNINAYQNYILDAKGVLSAISNGSIDGQGYGGAVIVEANQLSNNGIDFRATGSELLQLDTKLKNINGNLSIQLNKDFVIKPTHGHDTITLVAENDIDVRSKQGAIRIEGENFAPNLNEAGFVGIISRKGGLSLEGTSVDIKGTKINVQKDINIVSTKGDLVIDGIADKVNGVSKKKDLINSQDDQEKKNFIANTITGVENFNSELSTNTGNINISSKKGVSITGANIDAKQGIVNIQAQGVLNGKYRATAKKKGPLQKN
;
A
#
# COMPACT_ATOMS: atom_id res chain seq x y z
N MET A 1 -38.57 4.91 -25.85
CA MET A 1 -38.60 6.16 -26.65
C MET A 1 -37.32 6.22 -27.47
N SER A 2 -37.36 6.56 -28.76
CA SER A 2 -36.14 6.71 -29.57
C SER A 2 -36.16 8.07 -30.25
N LEU A 3 -35.15 8.89 -29.99
CA LEU A 3 -34.95 10.18 -30.63
C LEU A 3 -33.65 10.13 -31.43
N LYS A 4 -33.74 10.37 -32.74
CA LYS A 4 -32.61 10.34 -33.67
C LYS A 4 -32.60 11.62 -34.49
N THR A 5 -31.46 12.32 -34.51
CA THR A 5 -31.28 13.57 -35.28
C THR A 5 -29.82 13.72 -35.74
N GLN A 6 -29.56 14.68 -36.63
CA GLN A 6 -28.20 15.09 -36.98
C GLN A 6 -27.70 16.27 -36.12
N GLY A 7 -28.62 17.02 -35.50
CA GLY A 7 -28.33 18.18 -34.65
C GLY A 7 -28.31 17.85 -33.15
N THR A 8 -28.08 18.84 -32.29
CA THR A 8 -28.03 18.63 -30.84
C THR A 8 -29.37 18.11 -30.28
N ILE A 9 -29.31 17.22 -29.29
CA ILE A 9 -30.47 16.82 -28.49
C ILE A 9 -30.41 17.54 -27.15
N ASN A 10 -31.42 18.36 -26.85
CA ASN A 10 -31.56 19.04 -25.57
C ASN A 10 -32.85 18.57 -24.87
N ILE A 11 -32.71 17.96 -23.70
CA ILE A 11 -33.85 17.55 -22.86
C ILE A 11 -33.67 18.24 -21.52
N ALA A 12 -34.61 19.12 -21.17
CA ALA A 12 -34.61 19.82 -19.91
C ALA A 12 -35.95 19.65 -19.19
N ALA A 13 -35.89 19.42 -17.88
CA ALA A 13 -37.06 19.42 -17.02
C ALA A 13 -36.84 20.33 -15.82
N LYS A 14 -37.87 21.08 -15.42
CA LYS A 14 -37.80 21.86 -14.18
C LYS A 14 -37.70 20.95 -12.95
N ASN A 15 -38.61 19.98 -12.87
CA ASN A 15 -38.69 19.01 -11.78
C ASN A 15 -38.01 17.68 -12.18
N ASN A 16 -38.59 16.55 -11.79
CA ASN A 16 -38.06 15.22 -12.08
C ASN A 16 -38.15 14.91 -13.58
N LEU A 17 -37.11 14.26 -14.10
CA LEU A 17 -37.08 13.70 -15.44
C LEU A 17 -36.97 12.19 -15.37
N ILE A 18 -37.88 11.50 -16.06
CA ILE A 18 -37.86 10.04 -16.17
C ILE A 18 -37.65 9.69 -17.64
N LEU A 19 -36.49 9.11 -17.95
CA LEU A 19 -36.25 8.45 -19.21
C LEU A 19 -36.66 6.99 -19.05
N ARG A 20 -37.72 6.58 -19.74
CA ARG A 20 -38.24 5.20 -19.64
C ARG A 20 -37.16 4.19 -20.04
N THR A 21 -37.35 2.94 -19.62
CA THR A 21 -36.50 1.82 -20.03
C THR A 21 -36.22 1.84 -21.53
N ASP A 22 -34.97 1.60 -21.90
CA ASP A 22 -34.48 1.52 -23.29
C ASP A 22 -34.67 2.82 -24.09
N THR A 23 -34.71 3.97 -23.39
CA THR A 23 -34.68 5.25 -24.08
C THR A 23 -33.38 5.38 -24.88
N SER A 24 -33.54 5.66 -26.17
CA SER A 24 -32.43 5.81 -27.13
C SER A 24 -32.31 7.25 -27.59
N LEU A 25 -31.15 7.87 -27.38
CA LEU A 25 -30.84 9.24 -27.79
C LEU A 25 -29.62 9.21 -28.73
N LEU A 26 -29.84 9.44 -30.02
CA LEU A 26 -28.84 9.23 -31.06
C LEU A 26 -28.64 10.48 -31.91
N THR A 27 -27.42 11.02 -31.93
CA THR A 27 -27.08 12.15 -32.80
C THR A 27 -25.61 12.18 -33.23
N LYS A 28 -25.27 13.06 -34.16
CA LYS A 28 -23.89 13.45 -34.44
C LYS A 28 -23.37 14.49 -33.47
N LYS A 29 -24.19 15.49 -33.11
CA LYS A 29 -23.78 16.63 -32.25
C LYS A 29 -24.00 16.31 -30.77
N ASP A 30 -24.01 17.32 -29.93
CA ASP A 30 -24.06 17.14 -28.49
C ASP A 30 -25.42 16.59 -28.01
N ILE A 31 -25.41 15.94 -26.85
CA ILE A 31 -26.60 15.50 -26.13
C ILE A 31 -26.52 16.09 -24.72
N ASP A 32 -27.47 16.96 -24.38
CA ASP A 32 -27.60 17.56 -23.07
C ASP A 32 -28.94 17.18 -22.45
N VAL A 33 -28.89 16.38 -21.38
CA VAL A 33 -30.04 15.98 -20.58
C VAL A 33 -29.89 16.56 -19.18
N GLN A 34 -30.85 17.36 -18.73
CA GLN A 34 -30.76 18.02 -17.45
C GLN A 34 -32.06 18.20 -16.70
N THR A 35 -31.95 18.28 -15.37
CA THR A 35 -32.99 18.80 -14.48
C THR A 35 -32.53 20.08 -13.79
N ASP A 36 -33.46 21.00 -13.54
CA ASP A 36 -33.18 22.26 -12.85
C ASP A 36 -33.18 22.09 -11.32
N ILE A 37 -34.24 21.49 -10.76
CA ILE A 37 -34.33 21.21 -9.30
C ILE A 37 -34.59 19.74 -8.97
N GLY A 38 -35.11 18.95 -9.92
CA GLY A 38 -35.54 17.58 -9.65
C GLY A 38 -34.50 16.50 -9.89
N ASN A 39 -34.93 15.26 -9.70
CA ASN A 39 -34.13 14.06 -9.90
C ASN A 39 -34.18 13.58 -11.36
N LEU A 40 -33.14 12.89 -11.82
CA LEU A 40 -33.08 12.22 -13.11
C LEU A 40 -33.06 10.70 -12.91
N TYR A 41 -34.07 10.02 -13.45
CA TYR A 41 -34.16 8.56 -13.43
C TYR A 41 -34.09 8.04 -14.85
N ALA A 42 -33.25 7.04 -15.09
CA ALA A 42 -33.24 6.28 -16.32
C ALA A 42 -32.98 4.81 -16.04
N LYS A 43 -33.40 3.96 -16.98
CA LYS A 43 -33.14 2.53 -16.94
C LYS A 43 -32.67 2.05 -18.31
N SER A 44 -31.57 1.31 -18.37
CA SER A 44 -31.05 0.72 -19.61
C SER A 44 -30.88 1.73 -20.75
N LEU A 45 -30.33 2.90 -20.44
CA LEU A 45 -30.26 4.02 -21.37
C LEU A 45 -29.28 3.73 -22.53
N ASN A 46 -29.63 4.11 -23.76
CA ASN A 46 -28.76 3.97 -24.94
C ASN A 46 -28.50 5.35 -25.58
N VAL A 47 -27.34 5.94 -25.30
CA VAL A 47 -26.98 7.28 -25.75
C VAL A 47 -25.76 7.22 -26.65
N SER A 48 -25.82 7.91 -27.80
CA SER A 48 -24.69 7.99 -28.72
C SER A 48 -24.60 9.35 -29.40
N SER A 49 -23.46 10.01 -29.21
CA SER A 49 -23.03 11.19 -29.96
C SER A 49 -21.77 10.85 -30.77
N SER A 50 -21.86 10.82 -32.10
CA SER A 50 -20.74 10.37 -32.94
C SER A 50 -19.66 11.43 -33.19
N GLU A 51 -19.96 12.72 -32.99
CA GLU A 51 -19.01 13.84 -33.17
C GLU A 51 -18.96 14.79 -31.98
N GLY A 52 -19.90 14.69 -31.03
CA GLY A 52 -20.07 15.62 -29.92
C GLY A 52 -19.80 15.02 -28.55
N LYS A 53 -20.29 15.73 -27.53
CA LYS A 53 -20.26 15.37 -26.11
C LYS A 53 -21.61 14.82 -25.66
N VAL A 54 -21.61 14.08 -24.56
CA VAL A 54 -22.83 13.69 -23.84
C VAL A 54 -22.77 14.25 -22.41
N SER A 55 -23.81 14.96 -22.01
CA SER A 55 -24.00 15.48 -20.66
C SER A 55 -25.34 15.01 -20.12
N ILE A 56 -25.34 14.31 -18.98
CA ILE A 56 -26.56 13.84 -18.30
C ILE A 56 -26.46 14.26 -16.85
N LEU A 57 -27.13 15.36 -16.50
CA LEU A 57 -26.91 16.06 -15.26
C LEU A 57 -28.22 16.34 -14.50
N GLY A 58 -28.36 15.75 -13.32
CA GLY A 58 -29.41 16.13 -12.38
C GLY A 58 -28.95 17.26 -11.46
N ASN A 59 -29.84 18.18 -11.09
CA ASN A 59 -29.57 19.00 -9.89
C ASN A 59 -29.88 18.21 -8.62
N GLY A 60 -30.97 17.42 -8.62
CA GLY A 60 -31.22 16.40 -7.60
C GLY A 60 -30.47 15.09 -7.90
N ASN A 61 -30.98 13.98 -7.35
CA ASN A 61 -30.38 12.67 -7.50
C ASN A 61 -30.39 12.21 -8.96
N VAL A 62 -29.33 11.51 -9.37
CA VAL A 62 -29.26 10.82 -10.67
C VAL A 62 -29.18 9.33 -10.42
N ASN A 63 -30.13 8.57 -10.95
CA ASN A 63 -30.15 7.12 -10.86
C ASN A 63 -30.26 6.51 -12.26
N LEU A 64 -29.18 5.86 -12.71
CA LEU A 64 -29.14 5.07 -13.93
C LEU A 64 -29.17 3.59 -13.58
N GLU A 65 -30.37 3.02 -13.62
CA GLU A 65 -30.56 1.60 -13.36
C GLU A 65 -30.34 0.76 -14.62
N THR A 66 -30.15 -0.52 -14.41
CA THR A 66 -30.04 -1.55 -15.45
C THR A 66 -31.26 -2.43 -15.36
N GLN A 67 -31.71 -2.93 -16.50
CA GLN A 67 -32.69 -4.00 -16.50
C GLN A 67 -31.96 -5.34 -16.31
N ASN A 68 -32.37 -6.09 -15.29
CA ASN A 68 -31.97 -7.47 -15.07
C ASN A 68 -33.24 -8.31 -14.92
N ASP A 69 -33.35 -9.39 -15.68
CA ASP A 69 -34.45 -10.37 -15.56
C ASP A 69 -33.96 -11.75 -15.07
N GLY A 70 -32.70 -11.83 -14.61
CA GLY A 70 -32.05 -13.05 -14.13
C GLY A 70 -31.21 -13.75 -15.22
N TRP A 71 -31.58 -13.63 -16.49
CA TRP A 71 -30.88 -14.26 -17.62
C TRP A 71 -30.15 -13.23 -18.49
N TYR A 72 -30.69 -12.03 -18.60
CA TYR A 72 -30.17 -10.96 -19.42
C TYR A 72 -30.01 -9.66 -18.63
N THR A 73 -28.85 -9.03 -18.82
CA THR A 73 -28.56 -7.70 -18.32
C THR A 73 -28.56 -6.72 -19.48
N LEU A 74 -29.52 -5.79 -19.46
CA LEU A 74 -29.52 -4.66 -20.38
C LEU A 74 -28.85 -3.47 -19.69
N LYS A 75 -27.62 -3.22 -20.11
CA LYS A 75 -26.74 -2.19 -19.57
C LYS A 75 -27.15 -0.78 -20.00
N ASN A 76 -26.75 0.20 -19.20
CA ASN A 76 -26.64 1.57 -19.69
C ASN A 76 -25.45 1.66 -20.65
N ARG A 77 -25.63 2.23 -21.84
CA ARG A 77 -24.57 2.44 -22.84
C ARG A 77 -24.55 3.91 -23.24
N ILE A 78 -23.43 4.58 -22.97
CA ILE A 78 -23.27 6.00 -23.29
C ILE A 78 -21.96 6.16 -24.06
N ASN A 79 -22.09 6.58 -25.32
CA ASN A 79 -20.98 6.79 -26.23
C ASN A 79 -20.91 8.24 -26.67
N ALA A 80 -19.70 8.81 -26.67
CA ALA A 80 -19.43 10.15 -27.16
C ALA A 80 -18.09 10.19 -27.89
N LYS A 81 -17.88 11.18 -28.76
CA LYS A 81 -16.55 11.45 -29.29
C LYS A 81 -15.73 12.33 -28.36
N ASN A 82 -16.32 13.46 -27.94
CA ASN A 82 -15.59 14.56 -27.29
C ASN A 82 -15.74 14.62 -25.76
N GLY A 83 -16.33 13.61 -25.14
CA GLY A 83 -16.42 13.47 -23.70
C GLY A 83 -17.81 13.14 -23.17
N ILE A 84 -17.83 12.63 -21.94
CA ILE A 84 -19.05 12.28 -21.21
C ILE A 84 -19.01 12.95 -19.83
N ILE A 85 -20.09 13.62 -19.46
CA ILE A 85 -20.31 14.13 -18.11
C ILE A 85 -21.61 13.53 -17.59
N LEU A 86 -21.56 12.91 -16.41
CA LEU A 86 -22.71 12.23 -15.84
C LEU A 86 -22.76 12.40 -14.32
N GLY A 87 -23.93 12.76 -13.81
CA GLY A 87 -24.22 12.71 -12.38
C GLY A 87 -24.97 13.92 -11.84
N SER A 88 -24.88 14.11 -10.53
CA SER A 88 -25.66 15.08 -9.77
C SER A 88 -24.81 16.31 -9.38
N LYS A 89 -25.42 17.50 -9.45
CA LYS A 89 -24.78 18.79 -9.16
C LYS A 89 -25.15 19.39 -7.81
N GLY A 90 -26.37 19.13 -7.34
CA GLY A 90 -26.89 19.70 -6.10
C GLY A 90 -26.12 19.20 -4.89
N GLU A 91 -26.05 20.04 -3.86
CA GLU A 91 -25.41 19.67 -2.60
C GLU A 91 -26.05 18.42 -2.00
N ASN A 92 -25.22 17.46 -1.57
CA ASN A 92 -25.64 16.15 -1.05
C ASN A 92 -26.49 15.28 -2.00
N ALA A 93 -26.71 15.71 -3.25
CA ALA A 93 -27.43 14.92 -4.24
C ALA A 93 -26.59 13.70 -4.64
N ILE A 94 -27.23 12.54 -4.74
CA ILE A 94 -26.59 11.24 -4.96
C ILE A 94 -26.56 10.90 -6.44
N THR A 95 -25.45 10.30 -6.90
CA THR A 95 -25.35 9.67 -8.21
C THR A 95 -25.21 8.16 -8.04
N LYS A 96 -26.18 7.39 -8.54
CA LYS A 96 -26.14 5.93 -8.58
C LYS A 96 -26.16 5.46 -10.03
N ILE A 97 -25.19 4.63 -10.40
CA ILE A 97 -25.04 4.09 -11.76
C ILE A 97 -24.82 2.59 -11.65
N ASN A 98 -25.75 1.81 -12.19
CA ASN A 98 -25.63 0.38 -12.31
C ASN A 98 -25.14 -0.01 -13.71
N THR A 99 -24.35 -1.09 -13.78
CA THR A 99 -23.69 -1.70 -14.96
C THR A 99 -23.72 -0.83 -16.21
N VAL A 100 -22.67 -0.02 -16.39
CA VAL A 100 -22.59 0.95 -17.48
C VAL A 100 -21.38 0.69 -18.39
N ASP A 101 -21.59 0.88 -19.68
CA ASP A 101 -20.53 0.99 -20.68
C ASP A 101 -20.41 2.48 -21.07
N LEU A 102 -19.35 3.14 -20.60
CA LEU A 102 -19.03 4.53 -20.94
C LEU A 102 -17.83 4.57 -21.89
N LYS A 103 -18.03 5.13 -23.08
CA LYS A 103 -16.96 5.26 -24.07
C LYS A 103 -16.87 6.67 -24.63
N SER A 104 -15.75 7.32 -24.37
CA SER A 104 -15.37 8.57 -25.02
C SER A 104 -14.12 8.33 -25.87
N THR A 105 -14.20 8.55 -27.19
CA THR A 105 -13.08 8.24 -28.10
C THR A 105 -11.90 9.21 -27.92
N ASP A 106 -12.17 10.52 -27.88
CA ASP A 106 -11.14 11.57 -27.86
C ASP A 106 -11.21 12.43 -26.58
N GLY A 107 -12.36 12.43 -25.91
CA GLY A 107 -12.60 13.23 -24.70
C GLY A 107 -12.50 12.46 -23.39
N ASN A 108 -12.79 13.18 -22.32
CA ASN A 108 -12.73 12.68 -20.94
C ASN A 108 -14.08 12.11 -20.50
N VAL A 109 -14.05 11.26 -19.47
CA VAL A 109 -15.25 10.89 -18.71
C VAL A 109 -15.17 11.53 -17.33
N LEU A 110 -16.21 12.27 -16.95
CA LEU A 110 -16.40 12.82 -15.61
C LEU A 110 -17.69 12.26 -15.01
N LEU A 111 -17.55 11.49 -13.92
CA LEU A 111 -18.65 11.12 -13.05
C LEU A 111 -18.59 11.99 -11.79
N LEU A 112 -19.68 12.67 -11.47
CA LEU A 112 -19.74 13.58 -10.33
C LEU A 112 -20.97 13.34 -9.46
N SER A 113 -20.84 13.65 -8.19
CA SER A 113 -21.94 13.72 -7.24
C SER A 113 -21.70 14.80 -6.19
N GLY A 114 -22.76 15.50 -5.80
CA GLY A 114 -22.70 16.42 -4.67
C GLY A 114 -22.66 15.71 -3.31
N GLY A 115 -23.30 14.55 -3.21
CA GLY A 115 -23.28 13.59 -2.10
C GLY A 115 -22.58 12.30 -2.53
N ASP A 116 -23.21 11.14 -2.32
CA ASP A 116 -22.61 9.84 -2.61
C ASP A 116 -22.57 9.52 -4.12
N LEU A 117 -21.45 8.96 -4.57
CA LEU A 117 -21.28 8.42 -5.92
C LEU A 117 -21.12 6.90 -5.84
N THR A 118 -22.09 6.17 -6.38
CA THR A 118 -22.01 4.71 -6.53
C THR A 118 -21.91 4.33 -8.01
N LEU A 119 -20.88 3.59 -8.37
CA LEU A 119 -20.74 2.89 -9.65
C LEU A 119 -20.70 1.39 -9.37
N ASP A 120 -21.85 0.73 -9.47
CA ASP A 120 -21.93 -0.71 -9.36
C ASP A 120 -21.86 -1.31 -10.77
N GLY A 121 -20.67 -1.76 -11.15
CA GLY A 121 -20.49 -2.40 -12.44
C GLY A 121 -20.96 -3.85 -12.48
N ASN A 122 -21.52 -4.40 -11.39
CA ASN A 122 -22.24 -5.67 -11.36
C ASN A 122 -23.76 -5.40 -11.36
N ASN A 123 -24.56 -6.42 -11.62
CA ASN A 123 -26.01 -6.31 -11.71
C ASN A 123 -26.73 -7.05 -10.58
N GLY A 124 -26.13 -7.04 -9.38
CA GLY A 124 -26.70 -7.66 -8.17
C GLY A 124 -26.26 -9.08 -7.86
N TYR A 125 -25.19 -9.62 -8.48
CA TYR A 125 -24.61 -10.88 -8.02
C TYR A 125 -23.69 -10.64 -6.83
N THR A 126 -24.18 -10.92 -5.62
CA THR A 126 -23.39 -11.01 -4.38
C THR A 126 -22.48 -12.23 -4.43
N THR A 127 -21.47 -12.21 -5.29
CA THR A 127 -20.32 -13.09 -5.14
C THR A 127 -19.19 -12.20 -4.64
N GLY A 128 -18.52 -12.56 -3.55
CA GLY A 128 -17.30 -11.87 -3.08
C GLY A 128 -16.11 -12.03 -4.04
N MET A 129 -16.37 -11.92 -5.35
CA MET A 129 -15.46 -12.13 -6.48
C MET A 129 -15.87 -11.20 -7.62
N LYS A 130 -14.88 -10.73 -8.39
CA LYS A 130 -15.05 -10.00 -9.64
C LYS A 130 -16.02 -10.72 -10.60
N ALA A 131 -17.10 -10.05 -10.98
CA ALA A 131 -18.17 -10.64 -11.79
C ALA A 131 -17.69 -11.03 -13.20
N ALA A 132 -17.99 -12.26 -13.64
CA ALA A 132 -17.55 -12.80 -14.92
C ALA A 132 -18.48 -12.47 -16.11
N VAL A 133 -19.77 -12.13 -15.87
CA VAL A 133 -20.82 -12.22 -16.92
C VAL A 133 -21.55 -10.90 -17.20
N ALA A 134 -21.46 -9.89 -16.32
CA ALA A 134 -22.09 -8.58 -16.51
C ALA A 134 -21.30 -7.43 -15.90
N SER A 135 -20.04 -7.23 -16.33
CA SER A 135 -19.19 -6.12 -15.86
C SER A 135 -19.33 -4.86 -16.73
N GLY A 136 -19.42 -3.69 -16.12
CA GLY A 136 -19.31 -2.39 -16.82
C GLY A 136 -17.88 -2.05 -17.23
N PHE A 137 -17.73 -1.07 -18.12
CA PHE A 137 -16.42 -0.48 -18.42
C PHE A 137 -16.50 1.03 -18.63
N ILE A 138 -15.39 1.70 -18.34
CA ILE A 138 -15.15 3.10 -18.71
C ILE A 138 -13.89 3.16 -19.57
N ASN A 139 -14.00 3.72 -20.76
CA ASN A 139 -12.86 3.98 -21.63
C ASN A 139 -12.90 5.42 -22.13
N ALA A 140 -11.84 6.17 -21.83
CA ALA A 140 -11.72 7.57 -22.19
C ALA A 140 -10.25 7.99 -22.34
N LYS A 141 -10.02 9.25 -22.72
CA LYS A 141 -8.70 9.86 -22.62
C LYS A 141 -8.26 9.95 -21.14
N ASP A 142 -8.99 10.74 -20.35
CA ASP A 142 -8.87 10.85 -18.89
C ASP A 142 -10.19 10.42 -18.24
N VAL A 143 -10.11 9.85 -17.04
CA VAL A 143 -11.29 9.46 -16.25
C VAL A 143 -11.25 10.13 -14.88
N THR A 144 -12.33 10.79 -14.50
CA THR A 144 -12.48 11.41 -13.17
C THR A 144 -13.78 10.95 -12.52
N LEU A 145 -13.68 10.47 -11.28
CA LEU A 145 -14.82 10.13 -10.45
C LEU A 145 -14.73 10.97 -9.18
N TRP A 146 -15.79 11.73 -8.90
CA TRP A 146 -15.77 12.69 -7.80
C TRP A 146 -17.07 12.68 -7.00
N SER A 147 -16.94 12.28 -5.74
CA SER A 147 -17.95 12.48 -4.70
C SER A 147 -17.55 13.69 -3.87
N LYS A 148 -18.33 14.78 -3.92
CA LYS A 148 -17.93 16.07 -3.34
C LYS A 148 -17.91 16.03 -1.81
N THR A 149 -18.94 15.45 -1.20
CA THR A 149 -19.11 15.41 0.27
C THR A 149 -19.35 13.99 0.79
N GLY A 150 -19.78 13.07 -0.09
CA GLY A 150 -20.22 11.75 0.29
C GLY A 150 -19.16 10.66 0.12
N VAL A 151 -19.62 9.43 0.28
CA VAL A 151 -18.86 8.22 -0.03
C VAL A 151 -18.72 8.10 -1.55
N LEU A 152 -17.58 7.61 -2.00
CA LEU A 152 -17.40 7.11 -3.36
C LEU A 152 -17.25 5.60 -3.26
N ASP A 153 -18.16 4.87 -3.90
CA ASP A 153 -18.18 3.42 -3.94
C ASP A 153 -18.18 2.96 -5.39
N ILE A 154 -17.08 2.34 -5.81
CA ILE A 154 -16.91 1.87 -7.18
C ILE A 154 -16.54 0.40 -7.17
N SER A 155 -17.30 -0.38 -7.93
CA SER A 155 -17.15 -1.82 -7.94
C SER A 155 -17.29 -2.44 -9.32
N SER A 156 -16.62 -3.58 -9.50
CA SER A 156 -16.80 -4.53 -10.62
C SER A 156 -16.60 -3.95 -12.03
N GLY A 157 -15.48 -4.28 -12.67
CA GLY A 157 -15.29 -3.99 -14.10
C GLY A 157 -13.91 -3.45 -14.42
N VAL A 158 -13.85 -2.53 -15.38
CA VAL A 158 -12.58 -1.95 -15.84
C VAL A 158 -12.72 -0.45 -16.11
N ILE A 159 -11.80 0.35 -15.58
CA ILE A 159 -11.62 1.76 -15.92
C ILE A 159 -10.28 1.90 -16.65
N ASN A 160 -10.35 2.34 -17.91
CA ASN A 160 -9.20 2.56 -18.77
C ASN A 160 -9.08 4.03 -19.15
N ALA A 161 -7.96 4.65 -18.78
CA ALA A 161 -7.53 5.95 -19.30
C ALA A 161 -6.46 5.72 -20.39
N SER A 162 -6.89 5.80 -21.65
CA SER A 162 -6.11 5.39 -22.83
C SER A 162 -4.99 6.37 -23.20
N ASN A 163 -5.12 7.66 -22.86
CA ASN A 163 -4.12 8.69 -23.18
C ASN A 163 -4.03 9.75 -22.07
N GLY A 164 -4.22 9.33 -20.83
CA GLY A 164 -4.50 10.21 -19.71
C GLY A 164 -4.48 9.49 -18.38
N GLY A 165 -4.86 10.20 -17.33
CA GLY A 165 -4.89 9.73 -15.96
C GLY A 165 -6.26 9.23 -15.49
N ILE A 166 -6.25 8.53 -14.36
CA ILE A 166 -7.45 8.26 -13.56
C ILE A 166 -7.36 9.07 -12.27
N SER A 167 -8.39 9.85 -11.95
CA SER A 167 -8.52 10.57 -10.67
C SER A 167 -9.80 10.17 -9.95
N ILE A 168 -9.67 9.65 -8.73
CA ILE A 168 -10.78 9.25 -7.87
C ILE A 168 -10.72 10.10 -6.60
N ARG A 169 -11.80 10.81 -6.29
CA ARG A 169 -11.85 11.76 -5.17
C ARG A 169 -13.14 11.59 -4.38
N ALA A 170 -13.01 11.41 -3.07
CA ALA A 170 -14.14 11.33 -2.15
C ALA A 170 -14.02 12.35 -1.01
N GLY A 171 -15.07 13.14 -0.78
CA GLY A 171 -15.22 14.00 0.39
C GLY A 171 -15.48 13.21 1.69
N ASN A 172 -15.69 11.90 1.58
CA ASN A 172 -15.77 10.94 2.68
C ASN A 172 -14.91 9.70 2.32
N ASN A 173 -15.32 8.50 2.73
CA ASN A 173 -14.63 7.25 2.37
C ASN A 173 -14.61 7.02 0.86
N ALA A 174 -13.50 6.49 0.36
CA ALA A 174 -13.39 5.94 -0.98
C ALA A 174 -13.28 4.41 -0.89
N GLN A 175 -14.25 3.71 -1.46
CA GLN A 175 -14.30 2.25 -1.56
C GLN A 175 -14.13 1.89 -3.03
N VAL A 176 -13.01 1.25 -3.35
CA VAL A 176 -12.68 0.85 -4.72
C VAL A 176 -12.42 -0.63 -4.69
N HIS A 177 -13.36 -1.41 -5.24
CA HIS A 177 -13.27 -2.84 -5.10
C HIS A 177 -13.63 -3.64 -6.36
N ASP A 178 -13.08 -4.84 -6.49
CA ASP A 178 -13.37 -5.77 -7.59
C ASP A 178 -13.15 -5.19 -9.01
N ILE A 179 -12.25 -4.21 -9.19
CA ILE A 179 -12.14 -3.42 -10.43
C ILE A 179 -10.70 -3.27 -10.97
N ASP A 180 -10.49 -3.37 -12.29
CA ASP A 180 -9.17 -3.01 -12.84
C ASP A 180 -9.11 -1.51 -13.17
N LEU A 181 -8.13 -0.80 -12.62
CA LEU A 181 -7.78 0.57 -12.96
C LEU A 181 -6.51 0.55 -13.81
N ASN A 182 -6.60 0.92 -15.09
CA ASN A 182 -5.45 0.99 -15.99
C ASN A 182 -5.29 2.40 -16.59
N SER A 183 -4.12 2.98 -16.45
CA SER A 183 -3.80 4.30 -16.99
C SER A 183 -2.47 4.31 -17.74
N THR A 184 -2.46 4.99 -18.89
CA THR A 184 -1.21 5.30 -19.61
C THR A 184 -0.41 6.44 -18.97
N LYS A 185 -0.99 7.15 -17.99
CA LYS A 185 -0.32 8.15 -17.16
C LYS A 185 -0.45 7.78 -15.68
N ASN A 186 -0.96 8.71 -14.86
CA ASN A 186 -1.05 8.58 -13.41
C ASN A 186 -2.40 8.02 -12.97
N ILE A 187 -2.39 7.32 -11.85
CA ILE A 187 -3.60 7.04 -11.08
C ILE A 187 -3.50 7.74 -9.73
N GLU A 188 -4.48 8.59 -9.43
CA GLU A 188 -4.59 9.33 -8.17
C GLU A 188 -5.88 8.96 -7.46
N ILE A 189 -5.79 8.49 -6.21
CA ILE A 189 -6.94 8.15 -5.39
C ILE A 189 -6.83 8.90 -4.06
N ASN A 190 -7.80 9.77 -3.79
CA ASN A 190 -7.86 10.58 -2.57
C ASN A 190 -9.18 10.38 -1.82
N SER A 191 -9.07 10.23 -0.50
CA SER A 191 -10.20 10.21 0.42
C SER A 191 -9.99 11.18 1.58
N ASP A 192 -11.02 11.96 1.90
CA ASP A 192 -11.05 12.79 3.09
C ASP A 192 -11.31 12.00 4.40
N LYS A 193 -11.54 10.69 4.28
CA LYS A 193 -11.66 9.71 5.37
C LYS A 193 -10.86 8.46 4.98
N ASP A 194 -11.40 7.25 5.13
CA ASP A 194 -10.69 6.01 4.82
C ASP A 194 -10.69 5.70 3.31
N LEU A 195 -9.55 5.22 2.82
CA LEU A 195 -9.40 4.65 1.48
C LEU A 195 -9.30 3.12 1.57
N ILE A 196 -10.22 2.43 0.91
CA ILE A 196 -10.28 0.98 0.84
C ILE A 196 -10.08 0.55 -0.61
N LEU A 197 -9.06 -0.28 -0.85
CA LEU A 197 -8.82 -0.98 -2.11
C LEU A 197 -8.96 -2.49 -1.86
N GLU A 198 -10.01 -3.15 -2.38
CA GLU A 198 -10.30 -4.59 -2.14
C GLU A 198 -10.67 -5.37 -3.43
N ARG A 199 -10.00 -6.46 -3.81
CA ARG A 199 -10.07 -7.10 -5.17
C ARG A 199 -10.05 -6.27 -6.53
N THR A 200 -9.77 -4.95 -6.56
CA THR A 200 -9.04 -4.00 -7.49
C THR A 200 -7.52 -4.11 -7.92
N ASN A 201 -7.19 -4.36 -9.19
CA ASN A 201 -5.82 -4.14 -9.72
C ASN A 201 -5.59 -2.68 -10.11
N THR A 202 -4.47 -2.05 -9.72
CA THR A 202 -4.16 -0.66 -10.08
C THR A 202 -2.83 -0.58 -10.82
N ARG A 203 -2.87 -0.25 -12.11
CA ARG A 203 -1.69 -0.19 -12.99
C ARG A 203 -1.54 1.16 -13.67
N ALA A 204 -0.41 1.80 -13.45
CA ALA A 204 -0.09 3.09 -14.05
C ALA A 204 1.25 3.01 -14.81
N ASN A 205 1.25 3.45 -16.07
CA ASN A 205 2.49 3.57 -16.84
C ASN A 205 3.37 4.74 -16.37
N GLN A 206 2.86 5.58 -15.46
CA GLN A 206 3.64 6.59 -14.74
C GLN A 206 3.49 6.35 -13.22
N HIS A 207 2.80 7.24 -12.50
CA HIS A 207 2.77 7.23 -11.04
C HIS A 207 1.45 6.72 -10.49
N ILE A 208 1.48 6.09 -9.30
CA ILE A 208 0.30 5.83 -8.48
C ILE A 208 0.43 6.67 -7.21
N ALA A 209 -0.58 7.47 -6.90
CA ALA A 209 -0.66 8.25 -5.66
C ALA A 209 -1.94 7.91 -4.90
N LEU A 210 -1.78 7.38 -3.69
CA LEU A 210 -2.85 7.07 -2.75
C LEU A 210 -2.75 8.04 -1.58
N SER A 211 -3.87 8.69 -1.24
CA SER A 211 -3.92 9.64 -0.13
C SER A 211 -5.20 9.51 0.68
N SER A 212 -5.06 9.58 2.00
CA SER A 212 -6.18 9.47 2.94
C SER A 212 -5.93 10.29 4.20
N LYS A 213 -6.98 10.99 4.68
CA LYS A 213 -6.97 11.60 6.03
C LYS A 213 -7.34 10.60 7.13
N GLY A 214 -7.84 9.42 6.76
CA GLY A 214 -8.05 8.26 7.62
C GLY A 214 -6.97 7.22 7.36
N ASN A 215 -7.37 5.96 7.19
CA ASN A 215 -6.51 4.83 6.88
C ASN A 215 -6.49 4.52 5.38
N ILE A 216 -5.40 3.91 4.90
CA ILE A 216 -5.34 3.24 3.60
C ILE A 216 -5.31 1.74 3.83
N ASN A 217 -6.33 1.03 3.37
CA ASN A 217 -6.44 -0.42 3.51
C ASN A 217 -6.46 -1.04 2.10
N ALA A 218 -5.33 -1.56 1.64
CA ALA A 218 -5.18 -2.24 0.36
C ALA A 218 -4.92 -3.74 0.55
N TYR A 219 -5.98 -4.53 0.72
CA TYR A 219 -5.92 -5.93 1.13
C TYR A 219 -6.61 -6.88 0.13
N GLN A 220 -6.21 -8.17 0.18
CA GLN A 220 -6.68 -9.26 -0.71
C GLN A 220 -6.26 -9.15 -2.20
N ASN A 221 -5.19 -9.90 -2.56
CA ASN A 221 -4.69 -10.24 -3.92
C ASN A 221 -4.50 -9.10 -4.93
N TYR A 222 -3.47 -8.25 -4.72
CA TYR A 222 -3.23 -7.11 -5.62
C TYR A 222 -1.85 -6.74 -6.07
N ILE A 223 -1.92 -6.06 -7.22
CA ILE A 223 -0.88 -5.35 -7.92
C ILE A 223 -1.22 -3.85 -7.81
N LEU A 224 -0.54 -3.13 -6.92
CA LEU A 224 -0.24 -1.71 -7.13
C LEU A 224 1.04 -1.67 -7.95
N ASP A 225 0.96 -1.38 -9.25
CA ASP A 225 2.12 -1.38 -10.16
C ASP A 225 2.24 -0.02 -10.85
N ALA A 226 3.17 0.78 -10.32
CA ALA A 226 3.57 2.05 -10.90
C ALA A 226 4.92 1.90 -11.61
N LYS A 227 5.01 2.23 -12.89
CA LYS A 227 6.33 2.25 -13.58
C LYS A 227 7.22 3.40 -13.10
N GLY A 228 6.63 4.47 -12.60
CA GLY A 228 7.29 5.60 -11.97
C GLY A 228 7.33 5.47 -10.45
N VAL A 229 6.55 6.28 -9.74
CA VAL A 229 6.54 6.36 -8.28
C VAL A 229 5.23 5.78 -7.77
N LEU A 230 5.31 4.87 -6.78
CA LEU A 230 4.19 4.50 -5.93
C LEU A 230 4.28 5.32 -4.64
N SER A 231 3.29 6.17 -4.39
CA SER A 231 3.18 6.99 -3.18
C SER A 231 1.93 6.63 -2.41
N ALA A 232 2.05 6.33 -1.12
CA ALA A 232 0.94 6.09 -0.21
C ALA A 232 1.08 6.97 1.04
N ILE A 233 0.14 7.91 1.23
CA ILE A 233 0.19 8.91 2.29
C ILE A 233 -1.10 8.86 3.11
N SER A 234 -0.99 8.61 4.41
CA SER A 234 -2.11 8.41 5.33
C SER A 234 -1.90 9.20 6.62
N ASN A 235 -2.95 9.84 7.15
CA ASN A 235 -2.91 10.36 8.53
C ASN A 235 -3.19 9.27 9.57
N GLY A 236 -3.67 8.09 9.13
CA GLY A 236 -3.94 6.91 9.94
C GLY A 236 -2.94 5.80 9.67
N SER A 237 -3.41 4.56 9.59
CA SER A 237 -2.59 3.42 9.22
C SER A 237 -2.51 3.20 7.70
N ILE A 238 -1.49 2.47 7.27
CA ILE A 238 -1.41 1.89 5.92
C ILE A 238 -1.28 0.37 6.03
N ASP A 239 -2.17 -0.35 5.36
CA ASP A 239 -2.06 -1.77 5.02
C ASP A 239 -1.93 -1.89 3.50
N GLY A 240 -0.92 -2.61 3.00
CA GLY A 240 -0.78 -2.81 1.57
C GLY A 240 0.56 -3.35 1.07
N GLN A 241 0.54 -3.70 -0.21
CA GLN A 241 1.68 -4.20 -0.97
C GLN A 241 1.72 -3.55 -2.35
N GLY A 242 2.90 -3.39 -2.93
CA GLY A 242 3.03 -2.73 -4.22
C GLY A 242 4.45 -2.56 -4.74
N TYR A 243 4.52 -2.22 -6.03
CA TYR A 243 5.73 -2.06 -6.79
C TYR A 243 5.78 -0.66 -7.41
N GLY A 244 6.94 -0.03 -7.31
CA GLY A 244 7.24 1.24 -7.94
C GLY A 244 8.66 1.25 -8.46
N GLY A 245 8.93 2.07 -9.50
CA GLY A 245 10.31 2.48 -9.79
C GLY A 245 10.95 3.13 -8.56
N ALA A 246 10.19 3.95 -7.84
CA ALA A 246 10.46 4.35 -6.46
C ALA A 246 9.20 4.15 -5.61
N VAL A 247 9.37 3.95 -4.30
CA VAL A 247 8.24 3.81 -3.37
C VAL A 247 8.38 4.77 -2.20
N ILE A 248 7.28 5.47 -1.88
CA ILE A 248 7.17 6.43 -0.78
C ILE A 248 5.96 6.07 0.06
N VAL A 249 6.18 5.87 1.37
CA VAL A 249 5.13 5.59 2.35
C VAL A 249 5.24 6.61 3.47
N GLU A 250 4.17 7.37 3.72
CA GLU A 250 4.05 8.26 4.88
C GLU A 250 2.76 7.95 5.65
N ALA A 251 2.87 7.60 6.93
CA ALA A 251 1.71 7.23 7.74
C ALA A 251 1.83 7.61 9.21
N ASN A 252 0.75 7.48 9.97
CA ASN A 252 0.86 7.46 11.42
C ASN A 252 1.52 6.16 11.90
N GLN A 253 1.09 5.04 11.34
CA GLN A 253 1.62 3.70 11.63
C GLN A 253 1.38 2.77 10.44
N LEU A 254 2.00 1.60 10.46
CA LEU A 254 1.66 0.52 9.54
C LEU A 254 0.63 -0.40 10.18
N SER A 255 -0.14 -1.11 9.37
CA SER A 255 -1.00 -2.19 9.85
C SER A 255 -0.15 -3.41 10.25
N ASN A 256 -0.70 -4.29 11.09
CA ASN A 256 -0.01 -5.51 11.54
C ASN A 256 0.04 -6.62 10.46
N ASN A 257 -0.65 -6.44 9.32
CA ASN A 257 -0.61 -7.35 8.20
C ASN A 257 0.58 -6.94 7.32
N GLY A 258 1.49 -7.87 7.04
CA GLY A 258 2.81 -7.61 6.47
C GLY A 258 2.84 -6.62 5.30
N ILE A 259 3.89 -5.82 5.26
CA ILE A 259 4.12 -4.82 4.21
C ILE A 259 5.04 -5.42 3.17
N ASP A 260 4.60 -5.42 1.92
CA ASP A 260 5.41 -5.85 0.78
C ASP A 260 5.47 -4.74 -0.27
N PHE A 261 6.12 -3.63 0.10
CA PHE A 261 6.47 -2.55 -0.82
C PHE A 261 7.87 -2.76 -1.37
N ARG A 262 8.01 -2.71 -2.70
CA ARG A 262 9.30 -2.91 -3.38
C ARG A 262 9.60 -1.80 -4.38
N ALA A 263 10.79 -1.22 -4.24
CA ALA A 263 11.31 -0.25 -5.19
C ALA A 263 12.24 -0.95 -6.19
N THR A 264 11.85 -1.00 -7.46
CA THR A 264 12.56 -1.78 -8.48
C THR A 264 13.51 -0.96 -9.35
N GLY A 265 13.41 0.37 -9.26
CA GLY A 265 13.96 1.26 -10.27
C GLY A 265 13.17 1.22 -11.57
N SER A 266 13.34 2.25 -12.40
CA SER A 266 12.82 2.26 -13.77
C SER A 266 13.61 3.20 -14.67
N GLU A 267 13.57 2.92 -15.98
CA GLU A 267 14.10 3.81 -17.00
C GLU A 267 13.38 5.16 -17.00
N LEU A 268 12.06 5.15 -16.75
CA LEU A 268 11.23 6.35 -16.66
C LEU A 268 11.80 7.33 -15.63
N LEU A 269 12.12 6.86 -14.42
CA LEU A 269 12.71 7.73 -13.40
C LEU A 269 14.16 8.06 -13.70
N GLN A 270 14.94 7.13 -14.27
CA GLN A 270 16.34 7.35 -14.62
C GLN A 270 16.54 8.54 -15.57
N LEU A 271 15.63 8.69 -16.53
CA LEU A 271 15.65 9.76 -17.52
C LEU A 271 15.01 11.06 -17.02
N ASP A 272 14.29 11.04 -15.90
CA ASP A 272 13.63 12.22 -15.34
C ASP A 272 14.60 13.11 -14.55
N THR A 273 14.75 14.36 -14.98
CA THR A 273 15.71 15.31 -14.38
C THR A 273 15.46 15.62 -12.89
N LYS A 274 14.21 15.52 -12.42
CA LYS A 274 13.80 15.83 -11.05
C LYS A 274 13.72 14.59 -10.18
N LEU A 275 13.29 13.47 -10.75
CA LEU A 275 13.00 12.23 -10.01
C LEU A 275 14.11 11.18 -10.10
N LYS A 276 15.12 11.34 -10.97
CA LYS A 276 16.23 10.37 -11.08
C LYS A 276 16.93 10.04 -9.76
N ASN A 277 16.99 10.99 -8.83
CA ASN A 277 17.68 10.81 -7.55
C ASN A 277 16.93 9.90 -6.58
N ILE A 278 15.63 9.66 -6.80
CA ILE A 278 14.84 8.71 -6.01
C ILE A 278 14.66 7.35 -6.71
N ASN A 279 15.24 7.18 -7.90
CA ASN A 279 15.05 5.98 -8.70
C ASN A 279 15.57 4.74 -7.95
N GLY A 280 14.69 3.77 -7.72
CA GLY A 280 15.00 2.56 -6.97
C GLY A 280 14.95 2.71 -5.46
N ASN A 281 14.59 3.89 -4.92
CA ASN A 281 14.55 4.11 -3.48
C ASN A 281 13.22 3.65 -2.86
N LEU A 282 13.29 3.09 -1.65
CA LEU A 282 12.16 2.83 -0.77
C LEU A 282 12.27 3.75 0.45
N SER A 283 11.29 4.64 0.64
CA SER A 283 11.21 5.52 1.81
C SER A 283 9.94 5.23 2.62
N ILE A 284 10.10 4.99 3.92
CA ILE A 284 9.01 4.76 4.86
C ILE A 284 9.15 5.74 6.02
N GLN A 285 8.17 6.61 6.21
CA GLN A 285 8.14 7.58 7.29
C GLN A 285 6.86 7.42 8.12
N LEU A 286 7.04 7.15 9.41
CA LEU A 286 5.93 6.93 10.34
C LEU A 286 5.99 7.91 11.50
N ASN A 287 4.84 8.31 12.02
CA ASN A 287 4.80 9.06 13.28
C ASN A 287 5.05 8.16 14.49
N LYS A 288 4.52 6.93 14.47
CA LYS A 288 4.69 5.93 15.52
C LYS A 288 5.72 4.87 15.13
N ASP A 289 5.80 3.83 15.95
CA ASP A 289 6.74 2.73 15.82
C ASP A 289 6.70 2.10 14.41
N PHE A 290 7.88 1.82 13.88
CA PHE A 290 8.05 0.90 12.76
C PHE A 290 8.30 -0.49 13.35
N VAL A 291 7.40 -1.44 13.08
CA VAL A 291 7.53 -2.82 13.54
C VAL A 291 7.40 -3.75 12.35
N ILE A 292 8.39 -4.61 12.15
CA ILE A 292 8.35 -5.68 11.16
C ILE A 292 8.79 -6.98 11.81
N LYS A 293 7.98 -8.02 11.61
CA LYS A 293 8.22 -9.36 12.13
C LYS A 293 7.46 -10.39 11.28
N PRO A 294 7.95 -11.62 11.15
CA PRO A 294 7.21 -12.74 10.57
C PRO A 294 5.76 -12.82 11.09
N THR A 295 4.80 -13.06 10.20
CA THR A 295 3.37 -13.19 10.54
C THR A 295 2.98 -14.60 10.97
N HIS A 296 3.66 -15.61 10.44
CA HIS A 296 3.61 -17.00 10.86
C HIS A 296 5.05 -17.44 11.09
N GLY A 297 5.33 -18.27 12.10
CA GLY A 297 6.68 -18.54 12.66
C GLY A 297 7.82 -19.00 11.72
N HIS A 298 7.61 -18.98 10.40
CA HIS A 298 8.57 -19.33 9.35
C HIS A 298 8.55 -18.37 8.14
N ASP A 299 7.63 -17.39 8.10
CA ASP A 299 7.55 -16.45 6.97
C ASP A 299 8.77 -15.54 6.98
N THR A 300 9.53 -15.53 5.89
CA THR A 300 10.56 -14.51 5.68
C THR A 300 9.91 -13.26 5.10
N ILE A 301 9.90 -12.17 5.86
CA ILE A 301 9.47 -10.86 5.35
C ILE A 301 10.71 -10.11 4.88
N THR A 302 10.68 -9.59 3.65
CA THR A 302 11.83 -8.88 3.07
C THR A 302 11.47 -7.48 2.61
N LEU A 303 12.16 -6.47 3.12
CA LEU A 303 12.19 -5.14 2.52
C LEU A 303 13.22 -5.13 1.39
N VAL A 304 12.80 -4.78 0.18
CA VAL A 304 13.67 -4.80 -1.00
C VAL A 304 13.61 -3.48 -1.74
N ALA A 305 14.79 -2.94 -2.02
CA ALA A 305 14.97 -1.81 -2.91
C ALA A 305 16.16 -2.02 -3.86
N GLU A 306 16.04 -1.48 -5.07
CA GLU A 306 17.12 -1.46 -6.05
C GLU A 306 18.24 -0.51 -5.61
N ASN A 307 17.88 0.65 -5.06
CA ASN A 307 18.81 1.63 -4.47
C ASN A 307 18.47 1.81 -2.98
N ASP A 308 18.42 3.03 -2.45
CA ASP A 308 18.47 3.25 -0.99
C ASP A 308 17.16 2.85 -0.28
N ILE A 309 17.29 2.31 0.93
CA ILE A 309 16.18 2.11 1.87
C ILE A 309 16.32 3.13 3.00
N ASP A 310 15.27 3.93 3.23
CA ASP A 310 15.21 4.88 4.35
C ASP A 310 13.94 4.66 5.17
N VAL A 311 14.10 4.33 6.45
CA VAL A 311 13.00 4.11 7.39
C VAL A 311 13.16 5.06 8.58
N ARG A 312 12.16 5.91 8.77
CA ARG A 312 12.11 6.86 9.89
C ARG A 312 10.84 6.70 10.70
N SER A 313 10.99 6.43 12.00
CA SER A 313 9.93 6.53 13.00
C SER A 313 10.10 7.84 13.78
N LYS A 314 9.37 8.88 13.38
CA LYS A 314 9.55 10.28 13.83
C LYS A 314 9.38 10.45 15.34
N GLN A 315 8.40 9.75 15.93
CA GLN A 315 8.12 9.82 17.38
C GLN A 315 8.12 8.44 18.06
N GLY A 316 8.39 7.37 17.32
CA GLY A 316 8.36 6.00 17.81
C GLY A 316 9.69 5.25 17.66
N ALA A 317 9.68 4.00 18.09
CA ALA A 317 10.80 3.08 17.98
C ALA A 317 10.83 2.35 16.62
N ILE A 318 12.01 1.90 16.20
CA ILE A 318 12.16 0.89 15.15
C ILE A 318 12.37 -0.47 15.83
N ARG A 319 11.54 -1.46 15.50
CA ARG A 319 11.69 -2.87 15.92
C ARG A 319 11.67 -3.78 14.71
N ILE A 320 12.74 -4.53 14.53
CA ILE A 320 12.91 -5.48 13.43
C ILE A 320 13.21 -6.82 14.09
N GLU A 321 12.21 -7.69 14.14
CA GLU A 321 12.22 -8.85 15.01
C GLU A 321 11.96 -10.12 14.17
N GLY A 322 12.97 -10.97 14.04
CA GLY A 322 12.76 -12.36 13.65
C GLY A 322 11.98 -13.12 14.73
N GLU A 323 11.54 -14.34 14.40
CA GLU A 323 10.85 -15.22 15.33
C GLU A 323 11.64 -16.49 15.62
N ASN A 324 11.42 -17.06 16.81
CA ASN A 324 12.01 -18.33 17.22
C ASN A 324 11.48 -19.50 16.36
N PHE A 325 12.31 -20.52 16.19
CA PHE A 325 11.93 -21.81 15.60
C PHE A 325 10.66 -22.38 16.25
N ALA A 326 9.66 -22.75 15.44
CA ALA A 326 8.66 -23.72 15.88
C ALA A 326 9.34 -25.09 16.12
N PRO A 327 8.89 -25.90 17.10
CA PRO A 327 9.55 -27.15 17.53
C PRO A 327 9.81 -28.21 16.44
N ASN A 328 9.21 -28.06 15.26
CA ASN A 328 9.20 -29.06 14.19
C ASN A 328 9.90 -28.58 12.89
N LEU A 329 10.58 -27.44 12.90
CA LEU A 329 11.12 -26.82 11.69
C LEU A 329 12.59 -26.41 11.85
N ASN A 330 13.34 -26.56 10.75
CA ASN A 330 14.81 -26.46 10.72
C ASN A 330 15.32 -25.03 10.44
N GLU A 331 14.43 -24.05 10.19
CA GLU A 331 14.78 -22.67 9.84
C GLU A 331 13.96 -21.66 10.68
N ALA A 332 14.64 -20.63 11.20
CA ALA A 332 14.02 -19.52 11.92
C ALA A 332 13.37 -18.55 10.93
N GLY A 333 12.18 -18.04 11.27
CA GLY A 333 11.62 -16.89 10.57
C GLY A 333 12.49 -15.66 10.82
N PHE A 334 12.97 -15.01 9.76
CA PHE A 334 13.81 -13.82 9.87
C PHE A 334 13.24 -12.67 9.04
N VAL A 335 13.69 -11.46 9.38
CA VAL A 335 13.45 -10.28 8.54
C VAL A 335 14.66 -10.04 7.65
N GLY A 336 14.44 -9.94 6.35
CA GLY A 336 15.44 -9.56 5.36
C GLY A 336 15.35 -8.08 5.00
N ILE A 337 16.49 -7.39 4.90
CA ILE A 337 16.56 -6.03 4.34
C ILE A 337 17.64 -6.02 3.27
N ILE A 338 17.22 -5.76 2.03
CA ILE A 338 18.09 -5.87 0.85
C ILE A 338 18.05 -4.56 0.06
N SER A 339 19.19 -3.87 0.01
CA SER A 339 19.43 -2.77 -0.93
C SER A 339 20.49 -3.20 -1.95
N ARG A 340 20.09 -3.37 -3.21
CA ARG A 340 20.97 -3.99 -4.22
C ARG A 340 22.14 -3.10 -4.65
N LYS A 341 21.91 -1.79 -4.75
CA LYS A 341 22.91 -0.79 -5.18
C LYS A 341 23.07 0.38 -4.20
N GLY A 342 22.18 0.50 -3.23
CA GLY A 342 22.12 1.59 -2.27
C GLY A 342 22.60 1.21 -0.87
N GLY A 343 22.31 2.09 0.08
CA GLY A 343 22.49 1.90 1.51
C GLY A 343 21.18 1.71 2.27
N LEU A 344 21.29 1.68 3.58
CA LEU A 344 20.19 1.63 4.53
C LEU A 344 20.32 2.76 5.55
N SER A 345 19.20 3.45 5.81
CA SER A 345 19.04 4.39 6.91
C SER A 345 17.87 3.97 7.78
N LEU A 346 18.13 3.83 9.09
CA LEU A 346 17.14 3.54 10.12
C LEU A 346 17.23 4.63 11.19
N GLU A 347 16.15 5.38 11.41
CA GLU A 347 16.08 6.42 12.43
C GLU A 347 14.82 6.29 13.28
N GLY A 348 14.97 6.07 14.59
CA GLY A 348 13.86 5.99 15.54
C GLY A 348 14.22 6.57 16.90
N THR A 349 13.25 6.70 17.80
CA THR A 349 13.51 7.09 19.19
C THR A 349 14.41 6.06 19.87
N SER A 350 14.17 4.79 19.62
CA SER A 350 15.03 3.63 19.96
C SER A 350 15.05 2.69 18.77
N VAL A 351 16.08 1.83 18.70
CA VAL A 351 16.17 0.82 17.63
C VAL A 351 16.47 -0.53 18.26
N ASP A 352 15.68 -1.55 17.90
CA ASP A 352 15.82 -2.93 18.35
C ASP A 352 15.81 -3.86 17.13
N ILE A 353 16.94 -4.53 16.87
CA ILE A 353 17.13 -5.43 15.73
C ILE A 353 17.46 -6.81 16.28
N LYS A 354 16.62 -7.80 15.97
CA LYS A 354 16.74 -9.18 16.47
C LYS A 354 16.57 -10.17 15.35
N GLY A 355 17.51 -11.12 15.21
CA GLY A 355 17.45 -12.18 14.20
C GLY A 355 17.12 -11.66 12.80
N THR A 356 17.83 -10.63 12.36
CA THR A 356 17.59 -9.93 11.09
C THR A 356 18.79 -10.09 10.17
N LYS A 357 18.56 -10.21 8.86
CA LYS A 357 19.60 -10.22 7.83
C LYS A 357 19.54 -8.94 7.00
N ILE A 358 20.55 -8.09 7.15
CA ILE A 358 20.72 -6.83 6.43
C ILE A 358 21.89 -6.97 5.47
N ASN A 359 21.62 -6.83 4.18
CA ASN A 359 22.63 -6.88 3.12
C ASN A 359 22.43 -5.71 2.17
N VAL A 360 23.41 -4.80 2.16
CA VAL A 360 23.38 -3.60 1.33
C VAL A 360 24.69 -3.38 0.58
N GLN A 361 24.66 -2.53 -0.44
CA GLN A 361 25.86 -2.23 -1.21
C GLN A 361 26.70 -1.11 -0.57
N LYS A 362 26.04 -0.04 -0.10
CA LYS A 362 26.65 1.18 0.46
C LYS A 362 26.46 1.25 1.99
N ASP A 363 26.39 2.44 2.57
CA ASP A 363 26.39 2.61 4.01
C ASP A 363 25.16 2.01 4.69
N ILE A 364 25.34 1.50 5.91
CA ILE A 364 24.26 1.22 6.87
C ILE A 364 24.35 2.30 7.96
N ASN A 365 23.29 3.08 8.14
CA ASN A 365 23.17 4.09 9.18
C ASN A 365 22.02 3.73 10.11
N ILE A 366 22.30 3.54 11.40
CA ILE A 366 21.30 3.19 12.41
C ILE A 366 21.39 4.18 13.56
N VAL A 367 20.31 4.92 13.77
CA VAL A 367 20.27 6.05 14.69
C VAL A 367 19.11 5.89 15.69
N SER A 368 19.48 5.83 16.98
CA SER A 368 18.54 6.04 18.08
C SER A 368 18.65 7.47 18.60
N THR A 369 17.56 8.24 18.45
CA THR A 369 17.53 9.68 18.75
C THR A 369 17.21 10.03 20.20
N LYS A 370 16.78 9.06 21.03
CA LYS A 370 16.42 9.31 22.44
C LYS A 370 16.77 8.16 23.39
N GLY A 371 16.59 6.92 22.95
CA GLY A 371 16.67 5.70 23.74
C GLY A 371 17.92 4.89 23.45
N ASP A 372 17.82 3.59 23.73
CA ASP A 372 18.89 2.62 23.49
C ASP A 372 18.83 2.09 22.05
N LEU A 373 19.97 1.57 21.60
CA LEU A 373 20.08 0.81 20.37
C LEU A 373 20.54 -0.62 20.71
N VAL A 374 19.74 -1.61 20.32
CA VAL A 374 19.98 -3.03 20.60
C VAL A 374 20.06 -3.78 19.28
N ILE A 375 21.12 -4.58 19.11
CA ILE A 375 21.27 -5.52 17.99
C ILE A 375 21.59 -6.88 18.59
N ASP A 376 20.60 -7.77 18.62
CA ASP A 376 20.72 -9.05 19.27
C ASP A 376 20.48 -10.24 18.32
N GLY A 377 21.07 -11.39 18.63
CA GLY A 377 20.66 -12.67 18.09
C GLY A 377 19.41 -13.19 18.79
N ILE A 378 18.72 -14.15 18.16
CA ILE A 378 17.58 -14.85 18.75
C ILE A 378 18.06 -16.22 19.23
N ALA A 379 17.79 -16.55 20.49
CA ALA A 379 18.21 -17.80 21.11
C ALA A 379 17.62 -19.03 20.39
N ASP A 380 18.49 -19.84 19.77
CA ASP A 380 18.17 -21.12 19.15
C ASP A 380 18.07 -22.22 20.22
N LYS A 381 16.86 -22.34 20.79
CA LYS A 381 16.55 -23.33 21.81
C LYS A 381 16.54 -24.78 21.29
N VAL A 382 16.40 -24.98 19.97
CA VAL A 382 16.23 -26.33 19.38
C VAL A 382 17.58 -26.91 18.99
N ASN A 383 18.40 -26.20 18.19
CA ASN A 383 19.73 -26.68 17.82
C ASN A 383 20.70 -26.66 19.01
N GLY A 384 20.53 -25.72 19.95
CA GLY A 384 21.31 -25.73 21.19
C GLY A 384 21.14 -27.03 21.99
N VAL A 385 19.93 -27.62 21.98
CA VAL A 385 19.67 -28.92 22.63
C VAL A 385 20.15 -30.09 21.78
N SER A 386 19.89 -30.07 20.47
CA SER A 386 20.32 -31.14 19.55
C SER A 386 21.84 -31.28 19.47
N LYS A 387 22.57 -30.18 19.27
CA LYS A 387 24.05 -30.21 19.24
C LYS A 387 24.64 -30.53 20.60
N LYS A 388 24.03 -30.09 21.70
CA LYS A 388 24.45 -30.53 23.05
C LYS A 388 24.30 -32.04 23.20
N LYS A 389 23.20 -32.61 22.71
CA LYS A 389 22.99 -34.06 22.69
C LYS A 389 24.02 -34.78 21.79
N ASP A 390 24.32 -34.25 20.61
CA ASP A 390 25.35 -34.82 19.72
C ASP A 390 26.75 -34.72 20.33
N LEU A 391 27.06 -33.61 21.01
CA LEU A 391 28.31 -33.43 21.72
C LEU A 391 28.43 -34.41 22.90
N ILE A 392 27.34 -34.65 23.64
CA ILE A 392 27.28 -35.69 24.69
C ILE A 392 27.47 -37.08 24.07
N ASN A 393 26.82 -37.35 22.94
CA ASN A 393 26.87 -38.65 22.26
C ASN A 393 28.21 -38.94 21.57
N SER A 394 28.99 -37.91 21.24
CA SER A 394 30.33 -38.04 20.62
C SER A 394 31.47 -38.26 21.62
N GLN A 395 31.19 -38.24 22.93
CA GLN A 395 32.16 -38.60 23.96
C GLN A 395 31.96 -40.06 24.40
N ASP A 396 33.03 -40.78 24.65
CA ASP A 396 32.96 -42.14 25.21
C ASP A 396 33.05 -42.15 26.76
N ASP A 397 33.58 -41.08 27.34
CA ASP A 397 33.85 -40.94 28.76
C ASP A 397 32.63 -40.38 29.51
N GLN A 398 32.16 -41.10 30.54
CA GLN A 398 30.98 -40.74 31.31
C GLN A 398 31.17 -39.47 32.16
N GLU A 399 32.36 -39.19 32.66
CA GLU A 399 32.66 -37.93 33.36
C GLU A 399 32.60 -36.76 32.39
N LYS A 400 33.10 -36.92 31.16
CA LYS A 400 32.98 -35.89 30.11
C LYS A 400 31.54 -35.66 29.69
N LYS A 401 30.74 -36.73 29.54
CA LYS A 401 29.29 -36.62 29.29
C LYS A 401 28.59 -35.84 30.39
N ASN A 402 28.87 -36.18 31.65
CA ASN A 402 28.28 -35.51 32.82
C ASN A 402 28.74 -34.05 32.91
N PHE A 403 30.01 -33.76 32.61
CA PHE A 403 30.53 -32.40 32.56
C PHE A 403 29.84 -31.58 31.46
N ILE A 404 29.69 -32.11 30.25
CA ILE A 404 28.99 -31.41 29.16
C ILE A 404 27.51 -31.19 29.51
N ALA A 405 26.84 -32.22 30.06
CA ALA A 405 25.43 -32.15 30.43
C ALA A 405 25.17 -31.08 31.52
N ASN A 406 26.04 -31.00 32.53
CA ASN A 406 25.83 -30.18 33.72
C ASN A 406 26.52 -28.80 33.66
N THR A 407 27.58 -28.64 32.86
CA THR A 407 28.40 -27.42 32.84
C THR A 407 28.19 -26.57 31.58
N ILE A 408 27.90 -27.17 30.42
CA ILE A 408 27.68 -26.40 29.18
C ILE A 408 26.21 -25.93 29.13
N THR A 409 26.00 -24.64 29.37
CA THR A 409 24.68 -23.98 29.36
C THR A 409 24.52 -22.98 28.21
N GLY A 410 25.35 -23.10 27.17
CA GLY A 410 25.30 -22.22 25.99
C GLY A 410 24.05 -22.46 25.15
N VAL A 411 23.45 -21.37 24.66
CA VAL A 411 22.41 -21.39 23.63
C VAL A 411 23.06 -20.85 22.36
N GLU A 412 22.94 -21.57 21.23
CA GLU A 412 23.30 -20.97 19.94
C GLU A 412 22.32 -19.86 19.63
N ASN A 413 22.73 -18.82 18.90
CA ASN A 413 21.82 -17.77 18.48
C ASN A 413 21.66 -17.83 16.97
N PHE A 414 20.44 -17.64 16.49
CA PHE A 414 20.20 -17.13 15.15
C PHE A 414 20.65 -15.66 15.14
N ASN A 415 21.82 -15.41 14.58
CA ASN A 415 22.47 -14.11 14.67
C ASN A 415 21.72 -13.03 13.89
N SER A 416 21.77 -11.79 14.38
CA SER A 416 21.56 -10.64 13.49
C SER A 416 22.79 -10.44 12.62
N GLU A 417 22.61 -10.33 11.31
CA GLU A 417 23.68 -10.16 10.32
C GLU A 417 23.53 -8.79 9.66
N LEU A 418 24.50 -7.91 9.85
CA LEU A 418 24.56 -6.60 9.19
C LEU A 418 25.79 -6.58 8.30
N SER A 419 25.59 -6.50 6.98
CA SER A 419 26.69 -6.53 6.02
C SER A 419 26.56 -5.46 4.95
N THR A 420 27.68 -4.82 4.65
CA THR A 420 27.84 -3.93 3.50
C THR A 420 29.05 -4.32 2.67
N ASN A 421 28.93 -4.18 1.34
CA ASN A 421 30.01 -4.52 0.42
C ASN A 421 31.05 -3.40 0.28
N THR A 422 30.61 -2.14 0.20
CA THR A 422 31.50 -0.99 -0.11
C THR A 422 31.37 0.17 0.87
N GLY A 423 30.33 0.19 1.71
CA GLY A 423 30.05 1.29 2.63
C GLY A 423 30.56 1.05 4.05
N ASN A 424 30.30 2.03 4.91
CA ASN A 424 30.51 1.96 6.35
C ASN A 424 29.26 1.44 7.07
N ILE A 425 29.43 0.96 8.30
CA ILE A 425 28.31 0.70 9.21
C ILE A 425 28.43 1.69 10.37
N ASN A 426 27.46 2.61 10.46
CA ASN A 426 27.40 3.65 11.49
C ASN A 426 26.23 3.37 12.44
N ILE A 427 26.56 3.10 13.70
CA ILE A 427 25.62 2.83 14.78
C ILE A 427 25.74 3.96 15.80
N SER A 428 24.68 4.75 15.97
CA SER A 428 24.66 5.89 16.89
C SER A 428 23.45 5.84 17.81
N SER A 429 23.68 5.97 19.11
CA SER A 429 22.63 6.03 20.12
C SER A 429 22.80 7.22 21.06
N LYS A 430 21.69 7.89 21.39
CA LYS A 430 21.65 8.88 22.47
C LYS A 430 21.81 8.28 23.87
N LYS A 431 21.57 6.97 24.05
CA LYS A 431 21.87 6.24 25.28
C LYS A 431 22.90 5.14 25.02
N GLY A 432 22.64 3.93 25.50
CA GLY A 432 23.56 2.80 25.35
C GLY A 432 23.36 2.05 24.04
N VAL A 433 24.44 1.41 23.59
CA VAL A 433 24.42 0.41 22.51
C VAL A 433 24.66 -0.96 23.15
N SER A 434 23.80 -1.93 22.84
CA SER A 434 23.99 -3.35 23.19
C SER A 434 24.06 -4.18 21.91
N ILE A 435 25.11 -4.98 21.76
CA ILE A 435 25.29 -5.86 20.61
C ILE A 435 25.64 -7.25 21.15
N THR A 436 24.72 -8.22 21.01
CA THR A 436 24.95 -9.60 21.50
C THR A 436 24.46 -10.64 20.50
N GLY A 437 25.29 -11.60 20.08
CA GLY A 437 24.85 -12.57 19.05
C GLY A 437 24.58 -11.92 17.69
N ALA A 438 25.40 -10.96 17.29
CA ALA A 438 25.31 -10.29 16.00
C ALA A 438 26.65 -10.33 15.25
N ASN A 439 26.58 -10.48 13.93
CA ASN A 439 27.71 -10.38 13.01
C ASN A 439 27.58 -9.06 12.25
N ILE A 440 28.58 -8.18 12.39
CA ILE A 440 28.58 -6.85 11.77
C ILE A 440 29.83 -6.76 10.89
N ASP A 441 29.64 -6.69 9.57
CA ASP A 441 30.71 -6.80 8.57
C ASP A 441 30.64 -5.67 7.54
N ALA A 442 31.53 -4.69 7.70
CA ALA A 442 31.80 -3.66 6.69
C ALA A 442 32.97 -4.11 5.81
N LYS A 443 32.72 -4.86 4.74
CA LYS A 443 33.76 -5.62 4.02
C LYS A 443 34.92 -4.76 3.50
N GLN A 444 34.61 -3.55 3.03
CA GLN A 444 35.61 -2.59 2.53
C GLN A 444 35.60 -1.26 3.30
N GLY A 445 34.65 -1.09 4.24
CA GLY A 445 34.49 0.12 5.03
C GLY A 445 34.92 -0.09 6.47
N ILE A 446 34.40 0.76 7.35
CA ILE A 446 34.61 0.66 8.79
C ILE A 446 33.29 0.53 9.55
N VAL A 447 33.37 -0.06 10.74
CA VAL A 447 32.26 -0.13 11.70
C VAL A 447 32.48 0.95 12.77
N ASN A 448 31.58 1.93 12.82
CA ASN A 448 31.57 3.01 13.81
C ASN A 448 30.43 2.77 14.81
N ILE A 449 30.76 2.69 16.10
CA ILE A 449 29.76 2.54 17.18
C ILE A 449 29.92 3.70 18.15
N GLN A 450 28.84 4.45 18.35
CA GLN A 450 28.80 5.61 19.23
C GLN A 450 27.61 5.51 20.18
N ALA A 451 27.88 5.64 21.48
CA ALA A 451 26.89 5.72 22.55
C ALA A 451 27.11 7.02 23.33
N GLN A 452 26.06 7.82 23.52
CA GLN A 452 26.14 9.09 24.26
C GLN A 452 25.64 8.95 25.72
N GLY A 453 25.23 7.75 26.12
CA GLY A 453 24.79 7.47 27.49
C GLY A 453 24.91 6.00 27.86
N VAL A 454 24.36 5.64 29.02
CA VAL A 454 24.34 4.26 29.52
C VAL A 454 23.08 3.53 29.05
N LEU A 455 23.18 2.21 28.89
CA LEU A 455 22.05 1.35 28.56
C LEU A 455 20.97 1.44 29.65
N ASN A 456 19.69 1.61 29.32
CA ASN A 456 18.62 1.53 30.32
C ASN A 456 18.51 0.08 30.83
N GLY A 457 18.96 -0.15 32.07
CA GLY A 457 18.76 -1.41 32.78
C GLY A 457 19.74 -2.52 32.37
N LYS A 458 20.83 -2.67 33.13
CA LYS A 458 21.45 -3.96 33.56
C LYS A 458 22.76 -3.77 34.35
N TYR A 459 23.23 -2.56 34.60
CA TYR A 459 24.30 -2.33 35.59
C TYR A 459 23.70 -2.09 36.98
N ARG A 460 23.36 -3.18 37.70
CA ARG A 460 23.43 -3.14 39.17
C ARG A 460 24.87 -3.48 39.53
N ALA A 461 25.70 -2.46 39.79
CA ALA A 461 27.04 -2.69 40.31
C ALA A 461 26.92 -3.50 41.62
N THR A 462 27.33 -4.77 41.61
CA THR A 462 27.36 -5.66 42.78
C THR A 462 28.67 -5.52 43.56
N ALA A 463 29.26 -4.33 43.57
CA ALA A 463 30.43 -4.06 44.40
C ALA A 463 30.00 -4.05 45.88
N LYS A 464 30.14 -5.20 46.56
CA LYS A 464 30.11 -5.24 48.02
C LYS A 464 31.39 -4.60 48.54
N LYS A 465 31.25 -3.48 49.27
CA LYS A 465 32.33 -2.85 50.03
C LYS A 465 32.92 -3.91 50.99
N LYS A 466 34.18 -4.30 50.79
CA LYS A 466 34.90 -5.16 51.74
C LYS A 466 35.04 -4.36 53.04
N GLY A 467 34.49 -4.87 54.14
CA GLY A 467 34.60 -4.25 55.47
C GLY A 467 36.07 -4.10 55.89
N PRO A 468 36.37 -3.20 56.85
CA PRO A 468 37.74 -2.92 57.24
C PRO A 468 38.42 -4.19 57.77
N LEU A 469 39.68 -4.38 57.37
CA LEU A 469 40.58 -5.38 57.93
C LEU A 469 40.64 -5.19 59.45
N GLN A 470 40.15 -6.18 60.20
CA GLN A 470 40.48 -6.26 61.61
C GLN A 470 41.98 -6.56 61.71
N LYS A 471 42.73 -5.60 62.25
CA LYS A 471 44.07 -5.86 62.78
C LYS A 471 43.88 -6.44 64.18
N ASN A 472 44.56 -7.55 64.43
CA ASN A 472 44.63 -8.29 65.69
C ASN A 472 44.87 -7.40 66.90
#